data_AF-A0A2T2VZ26-F1
#
_entry.id   AF-A0A2T2VZ26-F1
#
_cell.length_a   1.000
_cell.length_b   1.000
_cell.length_c   1.000
_cell.angle_alpha   90.00
_cell.angle_beta   90.00
_cell.angle_gamma   90.00
#
_symmetry.space_group_name_H-M   'P 1'
#
loop_
_entity.id
_entity.type
_entity.pdbx_description
1 polymer ?
#
loop_
_entity_poly.entity_id
_entity_poly.type
_entity_poly.pdbx_seq_one_letter_code
_entity_poly.pdbx_strand_id
1 'polypeptide(L)'
;WGAIGIAVCLIALAWTTQQLWASMAIIAALGLCGAFVGIPMQTLIQEKTPEAMRGKVFGLQNNLVNIALSLPLALASAVEARLGLANVFIGMGALVGLGGVVTWYIADTAMRKV
;
A
#
# COMPACT_ATOMS: atom_id res chain seq x y z
N TRP A 1 -6.39 -9.61 -1.92
CA TRP A 1 -7.32 -8.91 -2.81
C TRP A 1 -7.13 -7.40 -2.81
N GLY A 2 -7.23 -6.70 -1.67
CA GLY A 2 -7.04 -5.23 -1.63
C GLY A 2 -5.72 -4.74 -2.22
N ALA A 3 -4.59 -5.40 -1.94
CA ALA A 3 -3.28 -5.04 -2.50
C ALA A 3 -3.21 -5.16 -4.04
N ILE A 4 -3.88 -6.16 -4.64
CA ILE A 4 -3.96 -6.30 -6.10
C ILE A 4 -4.79 -5.14 -6.68
N GLY A 5 -5.90 -4.77 -6.04
CA GLY A 5 -6.69 -3.61 -6.44
C GLY A 5 -5.90 -2.31 -6.40
N ILE A 6 -5.09 -2.10 -5.35
CA ILE A 6 -4.18 -0.95 -5.24
C ILE A 6 -3.16 -0.95 -6.39
N ALA A 7 -2.52 -2.09 -6.65
CA ALA A 7 -1.54 -2.22 -7.73
C ALA A 7 -2.14 -1.91 -9.11
N VAL A 8 -3.33 -2.44 -9.40
CA VAL A 8 -4.06 -2.18 -10.65
C VAL A 8 -4.43 -0.71 -10.77
N CYS A 9 -4.94 -0.09 -9.69
CA CYS A 9 -5.30 1.33 -9.71
C CYS A 9 -4.07 2.22 -9.93
N LEU A 10 -2.94 1.93 -9.28
CA LEU A 10 -1.68 2.65 -9.50
C LEU A 10 -1.20 2.52 -10.94
N ILE A 11 -1.21 1.32 -11.50
CA ILE A 11 -0.83 1.09 -12.91
C ILE A 11 -1.79 1.84 -13.83
N ALA A 12 -3.11 1.79 -13.59
CA ALA A 12 -4.12 2.51 -14.38
C ALA A 12 -3.90 4.03 -14.40
N LEU A 13 -3.46 4.63 -13.28
CA LEU A 13 -3.15 6.07 -13.20
C LEU A 13 -2.03 6.49 -14.17
N ALA A 14 -1.15 5.57 -14.58
CA ALA A 14 -0.10 5.88 -15.53
C ALA A 14 -0.64 6.35 -16.89
N TRP A 15 -1.83 5.87 -17.30
CA TRP A 15 -2.47 6.27 -18.56
C TRP A 15 -3.46 7.44 -18.43
N THR A 16 -3.91 7.76 -17.22
CA THR A 16 -4.92 8.81 -17.00
C THR A 16 -4.35 10.12 -16.48
N THR A 17 -3.02 10.29 -16.44
CA THR A 17 -2.34 11.47 -15.88
C THR A 17 -2.82 12.81 -16.46
N GLN A 18 -3.30 12.83 -17.70
CA GLN A 18 -3.82 14.03 -18.38
C GLN A 18 -5.35 14.16 -18.32
N GLN A 19 -6.04 13.21 -17.69
CA GLN A 19 -7.51 13.14 -17.63
C GLN A 19 -7.97 13.27 -16.18
N LEU A 20 -8.39 14.48 -15.79
CA LEU A 20 -8.76 14.81 -14.41
C LEU A 20 -9.83 13.87 -13.85
N TRP A 21 -10.99 13.77 -14.52
CA TRP A 21 -12.13 12.98 -14.04
C TRP A 21 -11.83 11.48 -13.95
N ALA A 22 -11.10 10.93 -14.93
CA ALA A 22 -10.69 9.54 -14.90
C ALA A 22 -9.73 9.26 -13.74
N SER A 23 -8.74 10.14 -13.54
CA SER A 23 -7.81 10.04 -12.41
C SER A 23 -8.51 10.14 -11.06
N MET A 24 -9.49 11.04 -10.91
CA MET A 24 -10.28 11.15 -9.68
C MET A 24 -11.05 9.86 -9.38
N ALA A 25 -11.70 9.27 -10.38
CA ALA A 25 -12.41 8.01 -10.23
C ALA A 25 -11.47 6.87 -9.80
N ILE A 26 -10.27 6.79 -10.42
CA ILE A 26 -9.28 5.78 -10.08
C ILE A 26 -8.70 6.01 -8.67
N ILE A 27 -8.45 7.26 -8.26
CA ILE A 27 -7.98 7.57 -6.89
C ILE A 27 -9.04 7.23 -5.84
N ALA A 28 -10.33 7.44 -6.13
CA ALA A 28 -11.41 7.02 -5.25
C ALA A 28 -11.43 5.48 -5.09
N ALA A 29 -11.30 4.76 -6.20
CA ALA A 29 -11.20 3.30 -6.19
C ALA A 29 -9.93 2.81 -5.45
N LEU A 30 -8.79 3.48 -5.65
CA LEU A 30 -7.54 3.23 -4.94
C LEU A 30 -7.73 3.34 -3.42
N GLY A 31 -8.43 4.37 -2.96
CA GLY A 31 -8.78 4.56 -1.54
C GLY A 31 -9.65 3.42 -0.99
N LEU A 32 -10.66 2.99 -1.75
CA LEU A 32 -11.51 1.85 -1.38
C LEU A 32 -10.71 0.54 -1.29
N CYS A 33 -9.84 0.26 -2.26
CA CYS A 33 -8.94 -0.89 -2.21
C CYS A 33 -7.97 -0.80 -1.02
N GLY A 34 -7.48 0.40 -0.71
CA GLY A 34 -6.66 0.71 0.46
C GLY A 34 -7.36 0.39 1.77
N ALA A 35 -8.65 0.74 1.90
CA ALA A 35 -9.44 0.44 3.09
C ALA A 35 -9.56 -1.07 3.36
N PHE A 36 -9.70 -1.89 2.30
CA PHE A 36 -9.70 -3.36 2.41
C PHE A 36 -8.37 -3.96 2.85
N VAL A 37 -7.29 -3.19 2.87
CA VAL A 37 -5.99 -3.62 3.43
C VAL A 37 -5.77 -3.00 4.80
N GLY A 38 -5.94 -1.68 4.91
CA GLY A 38 -5.60 -0.92 6.11
C GLY A 38 -6.50 -1.24 7.30
N ILE A 39 -7.80 -1.42 7.10
CA ILE A 39 -8.74 -1.70 8.20
C ILE A 39 -8.49 -3.09 8.79
N PRO A 40 -8.50 -4.20 8.00
CA PRO A 40 -8.28 -5.54 8.55
C PRO A 40 -6.90 -5.69 9.18
N MET A 41 -5.88 -5.02 8.63
CA MET A 41 -4.53 -5.08 9.18
C MET A 41 -4.46 -4.42 10.56
N GLN A 42 -5.12 -3.28 10.74
CA GLN A 42 -5.21 -2.63 12.05
C GLN A 42 -6.00 -3.48 13.04
N THR A 43 -7.15 -4.03 12.65
CA THR A 43 -7.96 -4.87 13.55
C THR A 43 -7.22 -6.14 13.94
N LEU A 44 -6.52 -6.79 13.00
CA LEU A 44 -5.73 -8.00 13.28
C LEU A 44 -4.60 -7.72 14.28
N ILE A 45 -3.91 -6.58 14.15
CA ILE A 45 -2.87 -6.19 15.10
C ILE A 45 -3.47 -5.94 16.48
N GLN A 46 -4.64 -5.31 16.59
CA GLN A 46 -5.31 -5.12 17.89
C GLN A 46 -5.74 -6.44 18.53
N GLU A 47 -6.28 -7.36 17.73
CA GLU A 47 -6.78 -8.65 18.18
C GLU A 47 -5.65 -9.56 18.69
N LYS A 48 -4.51 -9.58 17.98
CA LYS A 48 -3.35 -10.41 18.34
C LYS A 48 -2.43 -9.78 19.38
N THR A 49 -2.54 -8.47 19.64
CA THR A 49 -1.67 -7.78 20.59
C THR A 49 -2.28 -7.76 22.00
N PRO A 50 -1.57 -8.27 23.02
CA PRO A 50 -2.01 -8.18 24.42
C PRO A 50 -2.22 -6.73 24.87
N GLU A 51 -3.21 -6.49 25.72
CA GLU A 51 -3.64 -5.13 26.10
C GLU A 51 -2.49 -4.27 26.66
N ALA A 52 -1.66 -4.85 27.52
CA ALA A 52 -0.50 -4.19 28.12
C ALA A 52 0.58 -3.75 27.11
N MET A 53 0.58 -4.32 25.90
CA MET A 53 1.58 -4.05 24.86
C MET A 53 1.00 -3.30 23.66
N ARG A 54 -0.33 -3.10 23.57
CA ARG A 54 -0.98 -2.42 22.44
C ARG A 54 -0.36 -1.06 22.14
N GLY A 55 -0.18 -0.22 23.16
CA GLY A 55 0.42 1.11 22.98
C GLY A 55 1.85 1.07 22.40
N LYS A 56 2.65 0.07 22.80
CA LYS A 56 4.03 -0.11 22.29
C LYS A 56 4.03 -0.58 20.82
N VAL A 57 3.17 -1.55 20.50
CA VAL A 57 3.05 -2.10 19.13
C VAL A 57 2.48 -1.06 18.17
N PHE A 58 1.42 -0.35 18.55
CA PHE A 58 0.85 0.73 17.74
C PHE A 58 1.81 1.92 17.60
N GLY A 59 2.57 2.25 18.64
CA GLY A 59 3.61 3.28 18.57
C GLY A 59 4.70 2.93 17.54
N LEU A 60 5.20 1.68 17.56
CA LEU A 60 6.17 1.20 16.57
C LEU A 60 5.57 1.17 15.16
N GLN A 61 4.34 0.64 15.03
CA GLN A 61 3.63 0.60 13.75
C GLN A 61 3.48 2.01 13.16
N ASN A 62 3.03 2.99 13.94
CA ASN A 62 2.85 4.36 13.48
C ASN A 62 4.18 4.99 13.04
N ASN A 63 5.26 4.72 13.75
CA ASN A 63 6.59 5.19 13.35
C ASN A 63 7.03 4.59 12.01
N LEU A 64 6.88 3.27 11.84
CA LEU A 64 7.18 2.58 10.59
C LEU A 64 6.34 3.10 9.42
N VAL A 65 5.05 3.36 9.64
CA VAL A 65 4.16 3.96 8.61
C VAL A 65 4.65 5.35 8.21
N ASN A 66 5.05 6.19 9.17
CA ASN A 66 5.57 7.53 8.85
C ASN A 66 6.88 7.48 8.05
N ILE A 67 7.77 6.53 8.34
CA ILE A 67 8.98 6.31 7.53
C ILE A 67 8.60 5.84 6.12
N ALA A 68 7.68 4.88 6.03
CA ALA A 68 7.20 4.34 4.75
C ALA A 68 6.44 5.37 3.90
N LEU A 69 5.87 6.43 4.50
CA LEU A 69 5.25 7.54 3.77
C LEU A 69 6.27 8.59 3.31
N SER A 70 7.24 8.92 4.17
CA SER A 70 8.22 9.98 3.89
C SER A 70 9.29 9.57 2.87
N LEU A 71 9.74 8.31 2.91
CA LEU A 71 10.79 7.83 1.99
C LEU A 71 10.34 7.82 0.51
N PRO A 72 9.18 7.25 0.13
CA PRO A 72 8.70 7.33 -1.25
C PRO A 72 8.37 8.75 -1.66
N LEU A 73 7.84 9.59 -0.76
CA LEU A 73 7.56 11.00 -1.08
C LEU A 73 8.85 11.75 -1.45
N ALA A 74 9.92 11.56 -0.68
CA ALA A 74 11.21 12.18 -0.95
C ALA A 74 11.85 11.67 -2.26
N LEU A 75 11.71 10.37 -2.55
CA LEU A 75 12.29 9.74 -3.73
C LEU A 75 11.46 9.96 -5.00
N ALA A 76 10.13 9.99 -4.90
CA ALA A 76 9.21 10.05 -6.03
C ALA A 76 9.46 11.30 -6.87
N SER A 77 9.67 12.47 -6.25
CA SER A 77 9.96 13.70 -6.98
C SER A 77 11.27 13.62 -7.79
N ALA A 78 12.31 12.99 -7.24
CA ALA A 78 13.59 12.81 -7.95
C ALA A 78 13.47 11.80 -9.10
N VAL A 79 12.69 10.74 -8.90
CA VAL A 79 12.44 9.71 -9.93
C VAL A 79 11.54 10.25 -11.03
N GLU A 80 10.48 10.96 -10.68
CA GLU A 80 9.55 11.62 -11.60
C GLU A 80 10.29 12.58 -12.53
N ALA A 81 11.17 13.42 -11.98
CA ALA A 81 11.93 14.40 -12.77
C ALA A 81 12.81 13.75 -13.86
N ARG A 82 13.17 12.46 -13.71
CA ARG A 82 14.03 11.73 -14.65
C ARG A 82 13.26 10.75 -15.54
N LEU A 83 12.25 10.09 -14.99
CA LEU A 83 11.55 8.97 -15.63
C LEU A 83 10.10 9.31 -16.00
N GLY A 84 9.56 10.43 -15.53
CA GLY A 84 8.17 10.83 -15.73
C GLY A 84 7.19 10.18 -14.75
N LEU A 85 6.07 10.87 -14.52
CA LEU A 85 5.05 10.49 -13.54
C LEU A 85 4.41 9.12 -13.83
N ALA A 86 4.17 8.79 -15.11
CA ALA A 86 3.61 7.49 -15.50
C ALA A 86 4.48 6.31 -15.05
N ASN A 87 5.81 6.43 -15.20
CA ASN A 87 6.75 5.38 -14.79
C ASN A 87 6.83 5.25 -13.26
N VAL A 88 6.65 6.35 -12.52
CA VAL A 88 6.55 6.32 -11.05
C VAL A 88 5.32 5.51 -10.63
N PHE A 89 4.16 5.77 -11.23
CA PHE A 89 2.93 5.03 -10.94
C PHE A 89 3.03 3.53 -11.25
N ILE A 90 3.63 3.17 -12.40
CA ILE A 90 3.88 1.76 -12.76
C ILE A 90 4.82 1.11 -11.73
N GLY A 91 5.91 1.79 -11.37
CA GLY A 91 6.87 1.29 -10.37
C GLY A 91 6.23 1.08 -9.00
N MET A 92 5.40 2.02 -8.53
CA MET A 92 4.66 1.88 -7.28
C MET A 92 3.64 0.74 -7.35
N GLY A 93 2.92 0.60 -8.46
CA GLY A 93 2.00 -0.51 -8.66
C GLY A 93 2.68 -1.87 -8.63
N ALA A 94 3.86 -1.99 -9.26
CA ALA A 94 4.68 -3.19 -9.19
C ALA A 94 5.15 -3.49 -7.76
N LEU A 95 5.64 -2.48 -7.02
CA LEU A 95 6.06 -2.65 -5.63
C LEU A 95 4.92 -3.12 -4.73
N VAL A 96 3.74 -2.53 -4.83
CA VAL A 96 2.57 -2.94 -4.04
C VAL A 96 2.09 -4.33 -4.46
N GLY A 97 2.10 -4.64 -5.76
CA GLY A 97 1.75 -5.96 -6.27
C GLY A 97 2.67 -7.05 -5.70
N LEU A 98 3.98 -6.83 -5.76
CA LEU A 98 4.98 -7.73 -5.17
C LEU A 98 4.81 -7.86 -3.66
N GLY A 99 4.65 -6.75 -2.94
CA GLY A 99 4.40 -6.76 -1.50
C GLY A 99 3.13 -7.53 -1.12
N GLY A 100 2.07 -7.41 -1.92
CA GLY A 100 0.84 -8.19 -1.77
C GLY A 100 1.06 -9.69 -1.94
N VAL A 101 1.83 -10.10 -2.96
CA VAL A 101 2.19 -11.51 -3.22
C VAL A 101 3.03 -12.07 -2.08
N VAL A 102 4.06 -11.33 -1.63
CA VAL A 102 4.92 -11.74 -0.51
C VAL A 102 4.10 -11.90 0.77
N THR A 103 3.23 -10.94 1.08
CA THR A 103 2.36 -11.00 2.27
C THR A 103 1.44 -12.21 2.22
N TRP A 104 0.84 -12.47 1.06
CA TRP A 104 0.00 -13.65 0.85
C TRP A 104 0.78 -14.96 1.03
N TYR A 105 1.97 -15.05 0.44
CA TYR A 105 2.82 -16.23 0.57
C TYR A 105 3.18 -16.53 2.02
N ILE A 106 3.57 -15.50 2.80
CA ILE A 106 3.90 -15.64 4.22
C ILE A 106 2.67 -16.10 5.02
N ALA A 107 1.50 -15.52 4.76
CA ALA A 107 0.26 -15.89 5.45
C ALA A 107 -0.14 -17.33 5.14
N ASP A 108 -0.07 -17.75 3.88
CA ASP A 108 -0.38 -19.12 3.44
C ASP A 108 0.58 -20.15 4.07
N THR A 109 1.90 -19.87 4.08
CA THR A 109 2.86 -20.77 4.73
C THR A 109 2.68 -20.84 6.24
N ALA A 110 2.27 -19.74 6.90
CA ALA A 110 1.96 -19.76 8.33
C ALA A 110 0.72 -20.61 8.63
N MET A 111 -0.34 -20.50 7.82
CA MET A 111 -1.57 -21.28 7.99
C MET A 111 -1.36 -22.78 7.77
N ARG A 112 -0.50 -23.17 6.83
CA ARG A 112 -0.18 -24.59 6.57
C ARG A 112 0.61 -25.29 7.68
N LYS A 113 1.22 -24.53 8.59
CA LYS A 113 2.00 -25.05 9.72
C LYS A 113 1.17 -25.24 10.99
N VAL A 114 -0.09 -24.81 10.99
CA VAL A 114 -1.07 -24.96 12.07
C VAL A 114 -1.95 -26.15 11.77
#